data_AF-A0A1M4MKV6-F1
#
_entry.id   AF-A0A1M4MKV6-F1
#
_cell.length_a   1.000
_cell.length_b   1.000
_cell.length_c   1.000
_cell.angle_alpha   90.00
_cell.angle_beta   90.00
_cell.angle_gamma   90.00
#
_symmetry.space_group_name_H-M   'P 1'
#
loop_
_entity.id
_entity.type
_entity.pdbx_description
1 polymer ?
#
loop_
_entity_poly.entity_id
_entity_poly.type
_entity_poly.pdbx_seq_one_letter_code
_entity_poly.pdbx_strand_id
1 'polypeptide(L)'
;MGHTGGTCGAVSGTVLALGLLFGSTGPGEKAAKDLTYGLTREFVTRFVEKNGTVSCTELLGCDLSTGEGLARAREENLTRTLCPCYVKDAVEILEEVLAPVTSGQHTTR
;
A
#
# COMPACT_ATOMS: atom_id res chain seq x y z
N MET A 1 -0.96 9.85 -2.26
CA MET A 1 0.02 10.93 -2.00
C MET A 1 -0.59 12.28 -2.36
N GLY A 2 -0.75 13.21 -1.41
CA GLY A 2 -1.03 14.65 -1.64
C GLY A 2 -1.92 15.05 -2.83
N HIS A 3 -2.98 14.30 -3.14
CA HIS A 3 -3.82 14.49 -4.34
C HIS A 3 -3.06 14.50 -5.68
N THR A 4 -1.96 13.76 -5.82
CA THR A 4 -1.12 13.74 -7.04
C THR A 4 -1.61 12.78 -8.12
N GLY A 5 -2.72 12.06 -7.91
CA GLY A 5 -3.25 11.08 -8.87
C GLY A 5 -2.42 9.80 -9.06
N GLY A 6 -1.21 9.73 -8.49
CA GLY A 6 -0.31 8.58 -8.60
C GLY A 6 -0.70 7.39 -7.72
N THR A 7 0.28 6.69 -7.17
CA THR A 7 0.05 5.49 -6.34
C THR A 7 -0.86 5.74 -5.13
N CYS A 8 -1.75 4.78 -4.86
CA CYS A 8 -2.61 4.73 -3.68
C CYS A 8 -1.81 4.99 -2.40
N GLY A 9 -2.37 5.81 -1.51
CA GLY A 9 -1.74 6.14 -0.23
C GLY A 9 -1.56 4.93 0.68
N ALA A 10 -2.54 4.03 0.71
CA ALA A 10 -2.47 2.79 1.49
C ALA A 10 -1.33 1.88 1.01
N VAL A 11 -1.24 1.66 -0.30
CA VAL A 11 -0.14 0.90 -0.92
C VAL A 11 1.21 1.52 -0.60
N SER A 12 1.35 2.84 -0.77
CA SER A 12 2.60 3.55 -0.46
C SER A 12 3.01 3.42 1.00
N GLY A 13 2.04 3.52 1.93
CA GLY A 13 2.26 3.34 3.36
C GLY A 13 2.70 1.93 3.71
N THR A 14 2.10 0.91 3.09
CA THR A 14 2.51 -0.48 3.28
C THR A 14 3.93 -0.74 2.79
N VAL A 15 4.33 -0.24 1.61
CA VAL A 15 5.70 -0.39 1.11
C VAL A 15 6.71 0.27 2.05
N LEU A 16 6.37 1.46 2.59
CA LEU A 16 7.19 2.12 3.59
C LEU A 16 7.32 1.26 4.87
N ALA A 17 6.22 0.72 5.39
CA ALA A 17 6.24 -0.13 6.57
C ALA A 17 7.10 -1.39 6.37
N LEU A 18 6.99 -2.06 5.22
CA LEU A 18 7.83 -3.20 4.87
C LEU A 18 9.32 -2.82 4.83
N GLY A 19 9.65 -1.66 4.25
CA GLY A 19 11.02 -1.14 4.25
C GLY A 19 11.55 -0.83 5.64
N LEU A 20 10.71 -0.33 6.55
CA LEU A 20 11.10 -0.07 7.95
C LEU A 20 11.29 -1.36 8.76
N LEU A 21 10.52 -2.40 8.47
CA LEU A 21 10.57 -3.67 9.19
C LEU A 21 11.70 -4.59 8.72
N PHE A 22 11.93 -4.67 7.39
CA PHE A 22 12.79 -5.69 6.78
C PHE A 22 13.87 -5.10 5.84
N GLY A 23 13.88 -3.78 5.65
CA GLY A 23 14.79 -3.13 4.72
C GLY A 23 16.26 -3.24 5.13
N SER A 24 17.14 -3.08 4.15
CA SER A 24 18.58 -3.03 4.36
C SER A 24 19.02 -1.66 4.89
N THR A 25 19.93 -1.68 5.86
CA THR A 25 20.58 -0.52 6.49
C THR A 25 22.02 -0.30 6.03
N GLY A 26 22.63 -1.26 5.33
CA GLY A 26 24.01 -1.13 4.87
C GLY A 26 24.40 -1.97 3.63
N PRO A 27 25.57 -1.69 3.05
CA PRO A 27 26.13 -2.52 1.98
C PRO A 27 26.39 -3.94 2.50
N GLY A 28 25.88 -4.96 1.80
CA GLY A 28 26.07 -6.37 2.13
C GLY A 28 24.80 -7.12 2.54
N GLU A 29 23.71 -6.43 2.87
CA GLU A 29 22.46 -7.06 3.31
C GLU A 29 21.54 -7.41 2.13
N LYS A 30 22.06 -8.14 1.15
CA LYS A 30 21.31 -8.54 -0.04
C LYS A 30 20.05 -9.33 0.34
N ALA A 31 20.14 -10.25 1.31
CA ALA A 31 19.01 -11.06 1.76
C ALA A 31 17.85 -10.21 2.32
N ALA A 32 18.13 -9.14 3.06
CA ALA A 32 17.11 -8.21 3.58
C ALA A 32 16.39 -7.45 2.45
N LYS A 33 17.16 -7.01 1.44
CA LYS A 33 16.60 -6.39 0.22
C LYS A 33 15.71 -7.37 -0.54
N ASP A 34 16.22 -8.58 -0.79
CA ASP A 34 15.50 -9.61 -1.54
C ASP A 34 14.19 -10.01 -0.82
N LEU A 35 14.23 -10.13 0.52
CA LEU A 35 13.05 -10.36 1.36
C LEU A 35 12.05 -9.21 1.22
N THR A 36 12.48 -7.95 1.43
CA THR A 36 11.59 -6.78 1.36
C THR A 36 10.95 -6.66 -0.02
N TYR A 37 11.71 -6.90 -1.10
CA TYR A 37 11.19 -6.93 -2.46
C TYR A 37 10.20 -8.07 -2.69
N GLY A 38 10.45 -9.25 -2.13
CA GLY A 38 9.52 -10.38 -2.16
C GLY A 38 8.17 -10.02 -1.52
N LEU A 39 8.20 -9.56 -0.26
CA LEU A 39 7.01 -9.16 0.48
C LEU A 39 6.25 -8.02 -0.21
N THR A 40 6.98 -7.03 -0.74
CA THR A 40 6.38 -5.90 -1.48
C THR A 40 5.68 -6.39 -2.74
N ARG A 41 6.31 -7.26 -3.52
CA ARG A 41 5.72 -7.82 -4.75
C ARG A 41 4.47 -8.64 -4.46
N GLU A 42 4.52 -9.47 -3.43
CA GLU A 42 3.37 -10.28 -3.02
C GLU A 42 2.20 -9.40 -2.56
N PHE A 43 2.47 -8.43 -1.69
CA PHE A 43 1.47 -7.45 -1.25
C PHE A 43 0.83 -6.71 -2.43
N VAL A 44 1.63 -6.16 -3.35
CA VAL A 44 1.11 -5.43 -4.52
C VAL A 44 0.29 -6.34 -5.42
N THR A 45 0.73 -7.58 -5.64
CA THR A 45 0.00 -8.56 -6.46
C THR A 45 -1.38 -8.82 -5.87
N ARG A 46 -1.46 -9.15 -4.58
CA ARG A 46 -2.75 -9.39 -3.90
C ARG A 46 -3.63 -8.14 -3.84
N PHE A 47 -3.04 -6.96 -3.66
CA PHE A 47 -3.80 -5.70 -3.68
C PHE A 47 -4.42 -5.46 -5.06
N VAL A 48 -3.67 -5.69 -6.14
CA VAL A 48 -4.16 -5.58 -7.52
C VAL A 48 -5.19 -6.65 -7.83
N GLU A 49 -5.02 -7.90 -7.37
CA GLU A 49 -6.04 -8.95 -7.54
C GLU A 49 -7.37 -8.58 -6.87
N LYS A 50 -7.32 -7.97 -5.69
CA LYS A 50 -8.52 -7.57 -4.93
C LYS A 50 -9.15 -6.26 -5.42
N ASN A 51 -8.34 -5.27 -5.79
CA ASN A 51 -8.78 -3.89 -6.05
C ASN A 51 -8.57 -3.42 -7.51
N GLY A 52 -7.98 -4.25 -8.37
CA GLY A 52 -7.79 -4.01 -9.80
C GLY A 52 -6.55 -3.20 -10.18
N THR A 53 -6.08 -2.29 -9.32
CA THR A 53 -4.93 -1.40 -9.63
C THR A 53 -4.34 -0.80 -8.36
N VAL A 54 -3.11 -0.26 -8.47
CA VAL A 54 -2.51 0.58 -7.42
C VAL A 54 -2.66 2.08 -7.69
N SER A 55 -3.17 2.47 -8.86
CA SER A 55 -3.35 3.86 -9.26
C SER A 55 -4.52 4.49 -8.49
N CYS A 56 -4.27 5.60 -7.78
CA CYS A 56 -5.30 6.31 -7.04
C CYS A 56 -6.40 6.83 -7.97
N THR A 57 -6.02 7.34 -9.15
CA THR A 57 -6.96 7.85 -10.14
C THR A 57 -7.87 6.75 -10.68
N GLU A 58 -7.33 5.56 -10.95
CA GLU A 58 -8.13 4.44 -11.45
C GLU A 58 -9.02 3.86 -10.34
N LEU A 59 -8.52 3.72 -9.11
CA LEU A 59 -9.30 3.26 -7.96
C LEU A 59 -10.50 4.16 -7.67
N LEU A 60 -10.31 5.48 -7.71
CA LEU A 60 -11.39 6.44 -7.45
C LEU A 60 -12.20 6.77 -8.71
N GLY A 61 -11.78 6.33 -9.89
CA GLY A 61 -12.39 6.71 -11.17
C GLY A 61 -12.35 8.21 -11.49
N CYS A 62 -11.49 8.99 -10.80
CA CYS A 62 -11.30 10.42 -11.01
C CYS A 62 -9.90 10.87 -10.56
N ASP A 63 -9.36 11.91 -11.19
CA ASP A 63 -8.03 12.43 -10.89
C ASP A 63 -8.07 13.57 -9.86
N LEU A 64 -7.69 13.26 -8.62
CA LEU A 64 -7.64 14.25 -7.52
C LEU A 64 -6.63 15.39 -7.75
N SER A 65 -5.70 15.25 -8.70
CA SER A 65 -4.74 16.31 -9.04
C SER A 65 -5.35 17.44 -9.86
N THR A 66 -6.54 17.20 -10.40
CA THR A 66 -7.31 18.19 -11.17
C THR A 66 -8.38 18.82 -10.28
N GLY A 67 -8.74 20.08 -10.59
CA GLY A 67 -9.85 20.76 -9.91
C GLY A 67 -11.18 20.03 -10.10
N GLU A 68 -11.43 19.51 -11.30
CA GLU A 68 -12.64 18.74 -11.65
C GLU A 68 -12.73 17.43 -10.87
N GLY A 69 -11.67 16.61 -10.91
CA GLY A 69 -11.66 15.33 -10.21
C GLY A 69 -11.73 15.50 -8.69
N LEU A 70 -11.08 16.52 -8.12
CA LEU A 70 -11.20 16.83 -6.70
C LEU A 70 -12.62 17.29 -6.32
N ALA A 71 -13.28 18.08 -7.16
CA ALA A 71 -14.67 18.50 -6.94
C ALA A 71 -15.61 17.29 -6.97
N ARG A 72 -15.48 16.44 -7.99
CA ARG A 72 -16.25 15.20 -8.13
C ARG A 72 -16.07 14.27 -6.92
N ALA A 73 -14.82 14.03 -6.50
CA ALA A 73 -14.55 13.19 -5.33
C ALA A 73 -15.15 13.72 -4.03
N ARG A 74 -15.33 15.03 -3.89
CA ARG A 74 -16.01 15.66 -2.75
C ARG A 74 -17.53 15.51 -2.84
N GLU A 75 -18.10 15.78 -4.01
CA GLU A 75 -19.54 15.65 -4.26
C GLU A 75 -20.02 14.21 -4.04
N GLU A 76 -19.30 13.24 -4.59
CA GLU A 76 -19.60 11.82 -4.49
C GLU A 76 -19.05 11.17 -3.20
N ASN A 77 -18.37 11.93 -2.34
CA ASN A 77 -17.75 11.46 -1.09
C ASN A 77 -16.78 10.28 -1.25
N LEU A 78 -16.16 10.12 -2.43
CA LEU A 78 -15.34 8.95 -2.79
C LEU A 78 -14.21 8.68 -1.80
N THR A 79 -13.55 9.74 -1.30
CA THR A 79 -12.45 9.59 -0.33
C THR A 79 -12.92 9.15 1.06
N ARG A 80 -14.20 9.32 1.38
CA ARG A 80 -14.80 8.88 2.65
C ARG A 80 -15.46 7.51 2.56
N THR A 81 -15.80 7.06 1.35
CA THR A 81 -16.49 5.78 1.13
C THR A 81 -15.55 4.70 0.59
N LEU A 82 -14.66 5.02 -0.35
CA LEU A 82 -13.77 4.04 -1.00
C LEU A 82 -12.40 3.94 -0.33
N CYS A 83 -11.75 5.07 -0.01
CA CYS A 83 -10.41 5.02 0.60
C CYS A 83 -10.33 4.20 1.89
N PRO A 84 -11.31 4.25 2.82
CA PRO A 84 -11.28 3.39 4.00
C PRO A 84 -11.31 1.89 3.68
N CYS A 85 -12.02 1.48 2.63
CA CYS A 85 -12.01 0.10 2.15
C CYS A 85 -10.61 -0.29 1.64
N TYR A 86 -9.97 0.55 0.83
CA TYR A 86 -8.62 0.29 0.34
C TYR A 86 -7.57 0.27 1.45
N VAL A 87 -7.73 1.10 2.48
CA VAL A 87 -6.86 1.06 3.67
C VAL A 87 -7.05 -0.25 4.42
N LYS A 88 -8.30 -0.66 4.68
CA LYS A 88 -8.62 -1.92 5.33
C LYS A 88 -8.01 -3.10 4.55
N ASP A 89 -8.25 -3.15 3.25
CA ASP A 89 -7.72 -4.20 2.38
C ASP A 89 -6.20 -4.25 2.39
N ALA A 90 -5.53 -3.08 2.33
CA ALA A 90 -4.08 -3.03 2.40
C ALA A 90 -3.55 -3.55 3.73
N VAL A 91 -4.22 -3.29 4.85
CA VAL A 91 -3.83 -3.80 6.17
C VAL A 91 -4.05 -5.31 6.26
N GLU A 92 -5.22 -5.81 5.87
CA GLU A 92 -5.52 -7.25 5.88
C GLU A 92 -4.51 -8.04 5.03
N ILE A 93 -4.25 -7.59 3.81
CA ILE A 93 -3.27 -8.22 2.92
C ILE A 93 -1.86 -8.15 3.52
N LEU A 94 -1.49 -7.03 4.13
CA LEU A 94 -0.19 -6.89 4.77
C LEU A 94 -0.05 -7.89 5.93
N GLU A 95 -1.06 -8.02 6.80
CA GLU A 95 -1.06 -8.98 7.89
C GLU A 95 -0.89 -10.43 7.38
N GLU A 96 -1.60 -10.80 6.32
CA GLU A 96 -1.47 -12.11 5.68
C GLU A 96 -0.08 -12.35 5.09
N VAL A 97 0.50 -11.35 4.41
CA VAL A 97 1.86 -11.42 3.82
C VAL A 97 2.92 -11.52 4.93
N LEU A 98 2.67 -10.91 6.09
CA LEU A 98 3.60 -10.94 7.22
C LEU A 98 3.48 -12.21 8.07
N ALA A 99 2.32 -12.85 8.12
CA ALA A 99 2.09 -14.02 8.97
C ALA A 99 3.19 -15.11 8.87
N PRO A 100 3.69 -15.49 7.68
CA PRO A 100 4.73 -16.50 7.55
C PRO A 100 6.10 -16.07 8.09
N VAL A 101 6.40 -14.77 8.09
CA VAL A 101 7.73 -14.23 8.45
C VAL A 101 7.78 -13.70 9.89
N THR A 102 6.63 -13.39 10.49
CA THR A 102 6.54 -12.91 11.89
C THR A 102 6.26 -14.02 12.89
N SER A 103 5.83 -15.21 12.46
CA SER A 103 5.52 -16.37 13.31
C SER A 103 6.71 -16.95 14.13
N GLY A 104 7.91 -16.38 14.00
CA GLY A 104 9.10 -16.70 14.80
C GLY A 104 9.75 -15.52 15.53
N GLN A 105 9.19 -14.30 15.41
CA GLN A 105 9.73 -13.10 16.06
C GLN A 105 8.83 -12.71 17.25
N HIS A 106 9.16 -13.23 18.43
CA HIS A 106 8.72 -12.59 19.67
C HIS A 106 9.35 -11.20 19.67
N THR A 107 8.53 -10.19 19.40
CA THR A 107 8.94 -8.79 19.36
C THR A 107 9.29 -8.33 20.77
N THR A 108 10.52 -8.62 21.23
CA THR A 108 11.15 -7.78 22.25
C THR A 108 11.52 -6.47 21.56
N ARG A 109 10.64 -5.49 21.72
CA ARG A 109 10.98 -4.09 21.55
C ARG A 109 11.63 -3.58 22.83
#